data_AF-A0AAE5EXJ2-F1
#
_entry.id   AF-A0AAE5EXJ2-F1
#
_cell.length_a   1.000
_cell.length_b   1.000
_cell.length_c   1.000
_cell.angle_alpha   90.00
_cell.angle_beta   90.00
_cell.angle_gamma   90.00
#
_symmetry.space_group_name_H-M   'P 1'
#
loop_
_entity.id
_entity.type
_entity.pdbx_description
1 polymer ?
#
loop_
_entity_poly.entity_id
_entity_poly.type
_entity_poly.pdbx_seq_one_letter_code
_entity_poly.pdbx_strand_id
1 'polypeptide(L)'
;MSNSRILNCSKLIENYYTCITKRIAGFTQRTGIKGDTVYFSVKIEGENLCGAKGILDELTDYKPWPDSERYVQCFKVINIEYCEPFNLNILRAYGGKYWGPKYLFRSQAIKENDAIQRLKKEFKANKRDTLYIWPNEEEYDDTNINDDEEIKSPIDEKLEIMGTFQTIKFKNETDSVWGLEPLVNEHFYEIFEHFNKNNTVLIPQNRLFITKGVKIDEYNINGIKSITDALLVSYDKDNLDTPIKINIIEYECYGENKVRTKQKFDYLNGAIIPQLIRFASTFSIVTDNRIREKTIQEWVEKIIDYINGDEELTLKKIEWMKDLHNNIKETQIDRMLDKELKRSFERNIKIILIIDELTMEQKETIKNVIASFKLSNVNGKNNSIDFSAYIIRLEQRIGILNKDASFALSFQE
;
A
#
# COMPACT_ATOMS: atom_id res chain seq x y z
N MET A 1 -3.84 -6.75 24.15
CA MET A 1 -4.35 -8.13 24.06
C MET A 1 -4.47 -8.48 22.59
N SER A 2 -3.90 -9.58 22.11
CA SER A 2 -4.03 -10.01 20.70
C SER A 2 -5.42 -10.59 20.45
N ASN A 3 -6.19 -10.03 19.52
CA ASN A 3 -7.48 -10.62 19.18
C ASN A 3 -7.30 -11.84 18.27
N SER A 4 -8.35 -12.64 18.11
CA SER A 4 -8.38 -13.74 17.14
C SER A 4 -9.47 -13.47 16.11
N ARG A 5 -9.16 -13.71 14.83
CA ARG A 5 -10.04 -13.43 13.69
C ARG A 5 -9.97 -14.56 12.68
N ILE A 6 -11.01 -14.70 11.88
CA ILE A 6 -10.99 -15.58 10.72
C ILE A 6 -10.98 -14.70 9.48
N LEU A 7 -10.00 -14.89 8.60
CA LEU A 7 -9.94 -14.24 7.31
C LEU A 7 -10.39 -15.25 6.27
N ASN A 8 -11.60 -15.02 5.76
CA ASN A 8 -12.21 -15.86 4.76
C ASN A 8 -11.76 -15.41 3.36
N CYS A 9 -10.96 -16.23 2.69
CA CYS A 9 -10.51 -16.03 1.32
C CYS A 9 -11.57 -16.39 0.27
N SER A 10 -12.83 -16.58 0.70
CA SER A 10 -13.99 -16.90 -0.13
C SER A 10 -13.81 -18.22 -0.90
N LYS A 11 -14.41 -18.35 -2.09
CA LYS A 11 -14.33 -19.55 -2.94
C LYS A 11 -13.00 -19.66 -3.71
N LEU A 12 -12.20 -18.60 -3.74
CA LEU A 12 -10.96 -18.53 -4.53
C LEU A 12 -9.79 -19.08 -3.71
N ILE A 13 -9.42 -20.33 -3.97
CA ILE A 13 -8.28 -20.97 -3.34
C ILE A 13 -6.95 -20.26 -3.66
N GLU A 14 -6.86 -19.61 -4.82
CA GLU A 14 -5.73 -18.79 -5.21
C GLU A 14 -5.51 -17.61 -4.26
N ASN A 15 -6.59 -16.98 -3.78
CA ASN A 15 -6.50 -15.90 -2.81
C ASN A 15 -5.95 -16.41 -1.47
N TYR A 16 -6.37 -17.60 -1.04
CA TYR A 16 -5.82 -18.26 0.14
C TYR A 16 -4.32 -18.51 0.02
N TYR A 17 -3.88 -19.09 -1.11
CA TYR A 17 -2.47 -19.32 -1.35
C TYR A 17 -1.68 -18.01 -1.50
N THR A 18 -2.26 -16.99 -2.12
CA THR A 18 -1.64 -15.67 -2.26
C THR A 18 -1.40 -15.05 -0.89
N CYS A 19 -2.39 -15.06 0.01
CA CYS A 19 -2.24 -14.56 1.38
C CYS A 19 -1.06 -15.21 2.11
N ILE A 20 -0.92 -16.53 1.98
CA ILE A 20 0.10 -17.31 2.69
C ILE A 20 1.47 -17.15 2.06
N THR A 21 1.57 -17.31 0.74
CA THR A 21 2.85 -17.29 0.01
C THR A 21 3.44 -15.89 -0.06
N LYS A 22 2.59 -14.86 -0.23
CA LYS A 22 3.00 -13.45 -0.21
C LYS A 22 3.05 -12.87 1.19
N ARG A 23 2.56 -13.59 2.20
CA ARG A 23 2.51 -13.16 3.62
C ARG A 23 1.75 -11.85 3.81
N ILE A 24 0.64 -11.68 3.09
CA ILE A 24 -0.22 -10.49 3.19
C ILE A 24 -1.64 -10.91 3.56
N ALA A 25 -2.26 -10.17 4.48
CA ALA A 25 -3.67 -10.29 4.84
C ALA A 25 -4.43 -9.02 4.43
N GLY A 26 -5.41 -9.15 3.54
CA GLY A 26 -6.25 -8.05 3.07
C GLY A 26 -7.62 -8.02 3.75
N PHE A 27 -8.08 -6.83 4.12
CA PHE A 27 -9.37 -6.59 4.77
C PHE A 27 -10.19 -5.61 3.94
N THR A 28 -11.48 -5.92 3.77
CA THR A 28 -12.45 -5.04 3.10
C THR A 28 -12.96 -3.91 3.99
N GLN A 29 -12.54 -3.90 5.27
CA GLN A 29 -12.82 -2.86 6.25
C GLN A 29 -11.61 -2.61 7.13
N ARG A 30 -11.51 -1.40 7.71
CA ARG A 30 -10.47 -1.06 8.68
C ARG A 30 -10.78 -1.65 10.06
N THR A 31 -10.62 -2.95 10.19
CA THR A 31 -10.92 -3.69 11.44
C THR A 31 -9.71 -4.40 12.01
N GLY A 32 -8.68 -4.68 11.21
CA GLY A 32 -7.48 -5.38 11.63
C GLY A 32 -6.58 -4.52 12.51
N ILE A 33 -5.89 -5.15 13.45
CA ILE A 33 -4.97 -4.49 14.39
C ILE A 33 -3.68 -5.30 14.43
N LYS A 34 -2.53 -4.60 14.44
CA LYS A 34 -1.21 -5.23 14.63
C LYS A 34 -1.20 -6.12 15.88
N GLY A 35 -0.69 -7.34 15.74
CA GLY A 35 -0.63 -8.37 16.78
C GLY A 35 -1.84 -9.30 16.83
N ASP A 36 -2.89 -9.07 16.04
CA ASP A 36 -4.03 -9.99 15.96
C ASP A 36 -3.62 -11.34 15.32
N THR A 37 -4.14 -12.43 15.87
CA THR A 37 -4.02 -13.76 15.28
C THR A 37 -5.11 -13.95 14.23
N VAL A 38 -4.71 -14.30 13.01
CA VAL A 38 -5.62 -14.53 11.89
C VAL A 38 -5.57 -15.99 11.48
N TYR A 39 -6.73 -16.62 11.43
CA TYR A 39 -6.94 -17.95 10.87
C TYR A 39 -7.38 -17.80 9.42
N PHE A 40 -6.59 -18.31 8.47
CA PHE A 40 -6.91 -18.27 7.05
C PHE A 40 -7.85 -19.42 6.73
N SER A 41 -8.98 -19.09 6.10
CA SER A 41 -9.95 -20.08 5.66
C SER A 41 -10.33 -19.91 4.20
N VAL A 42 -10.68 -21.02 3.56
CA VAL A 42 -11.19 -21.07 2.19
C VAL A 42 -12.48 -21.88 2.17
N LYS A 43 -13.42 -21.53 1.29
CA LYS A 43 -14.66 -22.27 1.11
C LYS A 43 -14.52 -23.31 0.00
N ILE A 44 -14.60 -24.58 0.35
CA ILE A 44 -14.47 -25.73 -0.57
C ILE A 44 -15.66 -26.65 -0.36
N GLU A 45 -16.32 -27.05 -1.46
CA GLU A 45 -17.52 -27.91 -1.44
C GLU A 45 -18.63 -27.41 -0.48
N GLY A 46 -18.73 -26.09 -0.30
CA GLY A 46 -19.70 -25.47 0.59
C GLY A 46 -19.26 -25.35 2.06
N GLU A 47 -18.14 -25.95 2.44
CA GLU A 47 -17.58 -25.92 3.79
C GLU A 47 -16.48 -24.86 3.92
N ASN A 48 -16.41 -24.17 5.07
CA ASN A 48 -15.32 -23.24 5.35
C ASN A 48 -14.21 -23.98 6.10
N LEU A 49 -13.07 -24.20 5.44
CA LEU A 49 -11.95 -24.96 5.97
C LEU A 49 -10.81 -24.02 6.35
N CYS A 50 -10.24 -24.20 7.55
CA CYS A 50 -9.06 -23.45 7.99
C CYS A 50 -7.81 -24.32 7.85
N GLY A 51 -6.82 -23.85 7.08
CA GLY A 51 -5.56 -24.58 6.84
C GLY A 51 -4.29 -23.88 7.32
N ALA A 52 -4.39 -22.62 7.76
CA ALA A 52 -3.24 -21.86 8.25
C ALA A 52 -3.67 -20.80 9.25
N LYS A 53 -2.72 -20.34 10.06
CA LYS A 53 -2.87 -19.14 10.88
C LYS A 53 -1.59 -18.31 10.84
N GLY A 54 -1.68 -17.03 11.11
CA GLY A 54 -0.53 -16.14 11.28
C GLY A 54 -0.85 -15.00 12.24
N ILE A 55 0.12 -14.10 12.42
CA ILE A 55 -0.02 -12.89 13.24
C ILE A 55 0.08 -11.69 12.31
N LEU A 56 -0.87 -10.76 12.41
CA LEU A 56 -0.79 -9.47 11.72
C LEU A 56 0.37 -8.67 12.29
N ASP A 57 1.24 -8.18 11.41
CA ASP A 57 2.36 -7.33 11.79
C ASP A 57 2.12 -5.89 11.32
N GLU A 58 3.00 -5.33 10.50
CA GLU A 58 2.88 -3.96 10.02
C GLU A 58 1.84 -3.82 8.90
N LEU A 59 1.20 -2.65 8.85
CA LEU A 59 0.40 -2.25 7.69
C LEU A 59 1.29 -2.19 6.45
N THR A 60 0.70 -2.47 5.29
CA THR A 60 1.40 -2.44 4.01
C THR A 60 0.47 -1.96 2.91
N ASP A 61 1.03 -1.26 1.92
CA ASP A 61 0.37 -0.88 0.67
C ASP A 61 0.52 -1.95 -0.42
N TYR A 62 1.24 -3.05 -0.13
CA TYR A 62 1.40 -4.13 -1.09
C TYR A 62 0.13 -4.98 -1.17
N LYS A 63 -0.55 -4.92 -2.32
CA LYS A 63 -1.78 -5.67 -2.61
C LYS A 63 -1.55 -6.62 -3.78
N PRO A 64 -1.30 -7.91 -3.55
CA PRO A 64 -0.95 -8.86 -4.61
C PRO A 64 -2.14 -9.33 -5.46
N TRP A 65 -3.38 -8.95 -5.13
CA TRP A 65 -4.58 -9.43 -5.79
C TRP A 65 -4.98 -8.58 -7.01
N PRO A 66 -5.55 -9.18 -8.07
CA PRO A 66 -6.10 -8.44 -9.20
C PRO A 66 -7.18 -7.44 -8.79
N ASP A 67 -8.04 -7.81 -7.83
CA ASP A 67 -9.11 -6.99 -7.27
C ASP A 67 -8.67 -6.20 -6.02
N SER A 68 -7.39 -5.84 -5.95
CA SER A 68 -6.73 -5.12 -4.83
C SER A 68 -7.52 -3.94 -4.24
N GLU A 69 -8.31 -3.25 -5.05
CA GLU A 69 -9.15 -2.11 -4.69
C GLU A 69 -10.20 -2.41 -3.63
N ARG A 70 -10.63 -3.68 -3.51
CA ARG A 70 -11.58 -4.11 -2.48
C ARG A 70 -10.98 -4.13 -1.08
N TYR A 71 -9.65 -4.23 -0.98
CA TYR A 71 -8.95 -4.37 0.30
C TYR A 71 -8.45 -3.01 0.78
N VAL A 72 -9.26 -2.34 1.60
CA VAL A 72 -8.99 -1.00 2.14
C VAL A 72 -7.93 -0.99 3.25
N GLN A 73 -7.56 -2.16 3.79
CA GLN A 73 -6.53 -2.30 4.81
C GLN A 73 -5.77 -3.61 4.59
N CYS A 74 -4.43 -3.55 4.52
CA CYS A 74 -3.59 -4.73 4.32
C CYS A 74 -2.47 -4.77 5.36
N PHE A 75 -2.13 -5.99 5.81
CA PHE A 75 -1.09 -6.24 6.80
C PHE A 75 -0.11 -7.29 6.29
N LYS A 76 1.17 -7.14 6.67
CA LYS A 76 2.11 -8.26 6.65
C LYS A 76 1.72 -9.31 7.66
N VAL A 77 2.05 -10.56 7.37
CA VAL A 77 1.73 -11.71 8.20
C VAL A 77 3.02 -12.42 8.60
N ILE A 78 3.28 -12.47 9.89
CA ILE A 78 4.44 -13.17 10.48
C ILE A 78 3.99 -14.44 11.21
N ASN A 79 4.95 -15.31 11.51
CA ASN A 79 4.72 -16.55 12.26
C ASN A 79 3.58 -17.40 11.68
N ILE A 80 3.58 -17.59 10.36
CA ILE A 80 2.60 -18.46 9.71
C ILE A 80 2.84 -19.89 10.16
N GLU A 81 1.81 -20.52 10.69
CA GLU A 81 1.76 -21.93 11.05
C GLU A 81 0.71 -22.63 10.18
N TYR A 82 0.92 -23.90 9.87
CA TYR A 82 0.05 -24.70 9.02
C TYR A 82 -0.69 -25.77 9.83
N CYS A 83 -1.85 -26.18 9.35
CA CYS A 83 -2.56 -27.34 9.87
C CYS A 83 -3.18 -28.16 8.74
N GLU A 84 -3.50 -29.42 9.04
CA GLU A 84 -4.49 -30.17 8.28
C GLU A 84 -5.79 -29.37 8.28
N PRO A 85 -6.42 -29.12 7.11
CA PRO A 85 -7.62 -28.33 7.06
C PRO A 85 -8.72 -28.91 7.93
N PHE A 86 -9.28 -28.10 8.82
CA PHE A 86 -10.43 -28.49 9.64
C PHE A 86 -11.61 -27.56 9.39
N ASN A 87 -12.82 -28.10 9.52
CA ASN A 87 -14.04 -27.38 9.24
C ASN A 87 -14.39 -26.41 10.39
N LEU A 88 -14.61 -25.13 10.05
CA LEU A 88 -14.97 -24.07 10.98
C LEU A 88 -16.39 -24.21 11.56
N ASN A 89 -17.20 -25.16 11.08
CA ASN A 89 -18.49 -25.56 11.66
C ASN A 89 -18.40 -25.93 13.15
N ILE A 90 -17.20 -26.26 13.65
CA ILE A 90 -16.93 -26.42 15.10
C ILE A 90 -17.36 -25.20 15.93
N LEU A 91 -17.46 -24.02 15.32
CA LEU A 91 -17.86 -22.77 15.98
C LEU A 91 -19.38 -22.62 16.13
N ARG A 92 -20.17 -23.49 15.49
CA ARG A 92 -21.63 -23.47 15.57
C ARG A 92 -22.15 -23.62 17.00
N ALA A 93 -21.41 -24.34 17.85
CA ALA A 93 -21.72 -24.49 19.28
C ALA A 93 -21.71 -23.15 20.06
N TYR A 94 -20.96 -22.14 19.58
CA TYR A 94 -20.78 -20.84 20.25
C TYR A 94 -21.54 -19.71 19.55
N GLY A 95 -21.63 -19.77 18.23
CA GLY A 95 -22.33 -18.77 17.41
C GLY A 95 -23.81 -19.08 17.14
N GLY A 96 -24.28 -20.28 17.50
CA GLY A 96 -25.65 -20.71 17.28
C GLY A 96 -26.05 -20.73 15.80
N LYS A 97 -27.31 -20.36 15.52
CA LYS A 97 -27.86 -20.31 14.14
C LYS A 97 -27.11 -19.33 13.22
N TYR A 98 -26.49 -18.29 13.80
CA TYR A 98 -25.84 -17.21 13.07
C TYR A 98 -24.31 -17.26 13.14
N TRP A 99 -23.72 -18.42 13.43
CA TRP A 99 -22.26 -18.56 13.62
C TRP A 99 -21.43 -18.10 12.40
N GLY A 100 -21.90 -18.38 11.18
CA GLY A 100 -21.25 -17.98 9.94
C GLY A 100 -21.10 -16.47 9.83
N PRO A 101 -22.20 -15.69 9.80
CA PRO A 101 -22.13 -14.23 9.83
C PRO A 101 -21.35 -13.69 11.03
N LYS A 102 -21.49 -14.30 12.20
CA LYS A 102 -20.81 -13.83 13.42
C LYS A 102 -19.29 -13.94 13.36
N TYR A 103 -18.75 -14.99 12.73
CA TYR A 103 -17.32 -15.30 12.79
C TYR A 103 -16.58 -15.16 11.47
N LEU A 104 -17.28 -15.27 10.33
CA LEU A 104 -16.67 -15.24 9.00
C LEU A 104 -16.87 -13.90 8.28
N PHE A 105 -17.86 -13.11 8.71
CA PHE A 105 -18.18 -11.85 8.03
C PHE A 105 -17.18 -10.75 8.39
N ARG A 106 -16.64 -10.08 7.37
CA ARG A 106 -15.78 -8.89 7.49
C ARG A 106 -14.56 -9.06 8.43
N SER A 107 -14.15 -10.31 8.67
CA SER A 107 -13.00 -10.66 9.53
C SER A 107 -13.01 -9.95 10.90
N GLN A 108 -14.19 -9.86 11.53
CA GLN A 108 -14.34 -9.21 12.84
C GLN A 108 -13.61 -9.97 13.95
N ALA A 109 -13.21 -9.25 14.99
CA ALA A 109 -12.60 -9.85 16.19
C ALA A 109 -13.60 -10.77 16.89
N ILE A 110 -13.20 -12.01 17.14
CA ILE A 110 -13.97 -12.97 17.94
C ILE A 110 -13.91 -12.51 19.39
N LYS A 111 -15.08 -12.27 20.00
CA LYS A 111 -15.19 -11.78 21.38
C LYS A 111 -15.31 -12.92 22.40
N GLU A 112 -15.82 -14.09 21.99
CA GLU A 112 -16.04 -15.21 22.91
C GLU A 112 -14.77 -16.02 23.15
N ASN A 113 -14.28 -16.01 24.40
CA ASN A 113 -13.09 -16.76 24.80
C ASN A 113 -13.20 -18.26 24.49
N ASP A 114 -14.37 -18.87 24.68
CA ASP A 114 -14.54 -20.31 24.44
C ASP A 114 -14.41 -20.68 22.96
N ALA A 115 -14.91 -19.82 22.05
CA ALA A 115 -14.74 -19.98 20.61
C ALA A 115 -13.26 -19.86 20.22
N ILE A 116 -12.53 -18.90 20.81
CA ILE A 116 -11.10 -18.73 20.60
C ILE A 116 -10.33 -19.98 21.09
N GLN A 117 -10.65 -20.51 22.26
CA GLN A 117 -10.01 -21.71 22.79
C GLN A 117 -10.31 -22.93 21.94
N ARG A 118 -11.53 -23.06 21.43
CA ARG A 118 -11.90 -24.14 20.50
C ARG A 118 -11.07 -24.07 19.22
N LEU A 119 -10.94 -22.90 18.59
CA LEU A 119 -10.08 -22.72 17.40
C LEU A 119 -8.63 -23.08 17.68
N LYS A 120 -8.07 -22.57 18.78
CA LYS A 120 -6.68 -22.87 19.18
C LYS A 120 -6.46 -24.37 19.38
N LYS A 121 -7.42 -25.05 20.03
CA LYS A 121 -7.36 -26.49 20.29
C LYS A 121 -7.40 -27.29 18.99
N GLU A 122 -8.35 -27.00 18.10
CA GLU A 122 -8.47 -27.70 16.81
C GLU A 122 -7.27 -27.45 15.91
N PHE A 123 -6.81 -26.20 15.83
CA PHE A 123 -5.60 -25.88 15.07
C PHE A 123 -4.38 -26.65 15.60
N LYS A 124 -4.19 -26.69 16.92
CA LYS A 124 -3.06 -27.40 17.54
C LYS A 124 -3.14 -28.92 17.32
N ALA A 125 -4.33 -29.50 17.37
CA ALA A 125 -4.54 -30.92 17.13
C ALA A 125 -4.21 -31.32 15.69
N ASN A 126 -4.44 -30.41 14.75
CA ASN A 126 -4.22 -30.62 13.32
C ASN A 126 -2.90 -30.01 12.84
N LYS A 127 -2.00 -29.56 13.71
CA LYS A 127 -0.79 -28.83 13.30
C LYS A 127 0.08 -29.67 12.35
N ARG A 128 0.58 -29.02 11.30
CA ARG A 128 1.47 -29.61 10.30
C ARG A 128 2.67 -28.70 10.04
N ASP A 129 3.72 -29.29 9.50
CA ASP A 129 4.97 -28.57 9.19
C ASP A 129 4.92 -27.86 7.83
N THR A 130 4.07 -28.32 6.93
CA THR A 130 3.97 -27.82 5.55
C THR A 130 2.56 -27.34 5.24
N LEU A 131 2.47 -26.37 4.32
CA LEU A 131 1.22 -25.92 3.74
C LEU A 131 0.45 -27.10 3.12
N TYR A 132 -0.84 -27.19 3.42
CA TYR A 132 -1.73 -28.16 2.79
C TYR A 132 -1.98 -27.76 1.33
N ILE A 133 -1.92 -28.74 0.43
CA ILE A 133 -2.23 -28.58 -0.99
C ILE A 133 -3.52 -29.33 -1.25
N TRP A 134 -4.57 -28.62 -1.68
CA TRP A 134 -5.86 -29.24 -1.99
C TRP A 134 -5.78 -30.08 -3.28
N PRO A 135 -6.20 -31.35 -3.25
CA PRO A 135 -6.22 -32.20 -4.43
C PRO A 135 -7.38 -31.79 -5.36
N ASN A 136 -7.10 -31.70 -6.66
CA ASN A 136 -7.97 -31.30 -7.80
C ASN A 136 -7.92 -29.81 -8.19
N GLU A 137 -7.01 -29.52 -9.13
CA GLU A 137 -6.87 -28.27 -9.89
C GLU A 137 -7.79 -28.26 -11.13
N GLU A 138 -9.11 -28.35 -10.95
CA GLU A 138 -10.00 -27.86 -12.01
C GLU A 138 -10.38 -26.43 -11.62
N GLU A 139 -9.93 -25.46 -12.43
CA GLU A 139 -10.44 -24.10 -12.42
C GLU A 139 -11.96 -24.16 -12.28
N TYR A 140 -12.47 -23.78 -11.11
CA TYR A 140 -13.90 -23.59 -10.94
C TYR A 140 -14.30 -22.44 -11.86
N ASP A 141 -14.87 -22.80 -13.01
CA ASP A 141 -15.27 -21.93 -14.10
C ASP A 141 -16.05 -20.70 -13.58
N ASP A 142 -15.47 -19.54 -13.86
CA ASP A 142 -15.76 -18.23 -13.30
C ASP A 142 -16.91 -17.52 -14.04
N THR A 143 -18.07 -18.19 -14.14
CA THR A 143 -19.23 -17.63 -14.86
C THR A 143 -20.39 -17.17 -13.97
N ASN A 144 -20.24 -17.18 -12.64
CA ASN A 144 -21.23 -16.60 -11.72
C ASN A 144 -20.57 -15.83 -10.58
N ILE A 145 -20.04 -14.64 -10.90
CA ILE A 145 -19.52 -13.65 -9.92
C ILE A 145 -20.64 -12.93 -9.14
N ASN A 146 -21.92 -13.21 -9.44
CA ASN A 146 -23.04 -12.71 -8.64
C ASN A 146 -23.66 -13.86 -7.86
N ASP A 147 -23.09 -14.18 -6.70
CA ASP A 147 -23.81 -14.70 -5.54
C ASP A 147 -22.89 -14.62 -4.30
N ASP A 148 -22.44 -13.39 -4.01
CA ASP A 148 -22.48 -12.96 -2.62
C ASP A 148 -23.96 -12.76 -2.29
N GLU A 149 -24.68 -13.83 -1.95
CA GLU A 149 -25.81 -13.65 -1.05
C GLU A 149 -25.21 -13.02 0.21
N GLU A 150 -25.27 -11.68 0.25
CA GLU A 150 -24.96 -10.89 1.43
C GLU A 150 -25.61 -11.63 2.59
N ILE A 151 -24.78 -12.20 3.47
CA ILE A 151 -25.26 -12.78 4.70
C ILE A 151 -25.75 -11.58 5.52
N LYS A 152 -27.03 -11.21 5.31
CA LYS A 152 -27.70 -10.11 5.98
C LYS A 152 -27.91 -10.54 7.42
N SER A 153 -26.91 -10.27 8.25
CA SER A 153 -27.18 -10.11 9.67
C SER A 153 -28.08 -8.88 9.82
N PRO A 154 -29.16 -8.93 10.61
CA PRO A 154 -29.65 -7.71 11.22
C PRO A 154 -28.52 -7.21 12.11
N ILE A 155 -27.83 -6.15 11.66
CA ILE A 155 -26.96 -5.39 12.54
C ILE A 155 -27.93 -4.61 13.42
N ASP A 156 -28.22 -5.12 14.61
CA ASP A 156 -29.09 -4.46 15.61
C ASP A 156 -28.42 -3.24 16.26
N GLU A 157 -27.20 -2.88 15.85
CA GLU A 157 -26.55 -1.64 16.25
C GLU A 157 -27.19 -0.48 15.47
N LYS A 158 -27.96 0.36 16.17
CA LYS A 158 -28.46 1.62 15.62
C LYS A 158 -27.29 2.43 15.08
N LEU A 159 -27.34 2.74 13.77
CA LEU A 159 -26.37 3.64 13.14
C LEU A 159 -26.47 5.03 13.78
N GLU A 160 -25.38 5.47 14.41
CA GLU A 160 -25.24 6.82 14.94
C GLU A 160 -24.72 7.75 13.83
N ILE A 161 -25.55 8.70 13.41
CA ILE A 161 -25.17 9.70 12.40
C ILE A 161 -24.56 10.91 13.10
N MET A 162 -23.24 11.09 12.99
CA MET A 162 -22.51 12.17 13.68
C MET A 162 -22.54 13.53 12.95
N GLY A 163 -22.95 13.55 11.68
CA GLY A 163 -23.00 14.74 10.82
C GLY A 163 -22.91 14.38 9.34
N THR A 164 -22.92 15.41 8.49
CA THR A 164 -22.65 15.28 7.05
C THR A 164 -21.35 15.99 6.69
N PHE A 165 -20.74 15.60 5.58
CA PHE A 165 -19.54 16.22 5.05
C PHE A 165 -19.84 16.81 3.67
N GLN A 166 -19.22 17.94 3.38
CA GLN A 166 -19.25 18.57 2.07
C GLN A 166 -17.82 18.69 1.54
N THR A 167 -17.58 18.15 0.35
CA THR A 167 -16.30 18.28 -0.32
C THR A 167 -16.09 19.73 -0.77
N ILE A 168 -14.96 20.30 -0.37
CA ILE A 168 -14.44 21.59 -0.79
C ILE A 168 -13.27 21.34 -1.72
N LYS A 169 -13.12 22.21 -2.73
CA LYS A 169 -11.98 22.14 -3.64
C LYS A 169 -10.76 22.78 -2.99
N PHE A 170 -9.60 22.15 -3.17
CA PHE A 170 -8.34 22.82 -2.91
C PHE A 170 -8.19 24.02 -3.84
N LYS A 171 -7.45 25.04 -3.38
CA LYS A 171 -7.21 26.23 -4.19
C LYS A 171 -6.30 25.93 -5.38
N ASN A 172 -5.21 25.20 -5.13
CA ASN A 172 -4.30 24.61 -6.11
C ASN A 172 -3.37 23.61 -5.40
N GLU A 173 -2.29 23.18 -6.04
CA GLU A 173 -1.31 22.25 -5.49
C GLU A 173 -0.51 22.88 -4.33
N THR A 174 -0.05 24.13 -4.48
CA THR A 174 1.04 24.74 -3.68
C THR A 174 0.61 25.85 -2.71
N ASP A 175 -0.67 26.21 -2.67
CA ASP A 175 -1.18 27.26 -1.77
C ASP A 175 -0.87 26.94 -0.31
N SER A 176 -0.31 27.89 0.42
CA SER A 176 0.26 27.64 1.75
C SER A 176 -0.76 27.23 2.82
N VAL A 177 -2.06 27.45 2.58
CA VAL A 177 -3.12 27.15 3.56
C VAL A 177 -4.16 26.17 3.00
N TRP A 178 -4.54 26.36 1.74
CA TRP A 178 -5.58 25.57 1.07
C TRP A 178 -5.04 24.73 -0.10
N GLY A 179 -3.72 24.55 -0.14
CA GLY A 179 -3.03 23.75 -1.14
C GLY A 179 -3.03 22.28 -0.76
N LEU A 180 -3.15 21.41 -1.78
CA LEU A 180 -3.10 19.96 -1.58
C LEU A 180 -1.77 19.53 -0.95
N GLU A 181 -0.66 20.00 -1.50
CA GLU A 181 0.68 19.55 -1.12
C GLU A 181 1.05 19.94 0.33
N PRO A 182 0.91 21.20 0.78
CA PRO A 182 1.25 21.56 2.17
C PRO A 182 0.41 20.78 3.19
N LEU A 183 -0.90 20.67 2.94
CA LEU A 183 -1.82 19.96 3.83
C LEU A 183 -1.51 18.46 3.92
N VAL A 184 -1.22 17.81 2.78
CA VAL A 184 -0.87 16.39 2.78
C VAL A 184 0.51 16.16 3.39
N ASN A 185 1.50 17.05 3.13
CA ASN A 185 2.83 16.90 3.72
C ASN A 185 2.80 17.05 5.26
N GLU A 186 2.01 18.01 5.79
CA GLU A 186 1.86 18.22 7.23
C GLU A 186 1.25 16.98 7.93
N HIS A 187 0.26 16.36 7.29
CA HIS A 187 -0.50 15.23 7.85
C HIS A 187 -0.15 13.87 7.21
N PHE A 188 1.00 13.75 6.53
CA PHE A 188 1.30 12.61 5.65
C PHE A 188 1.14 11.26 6.34
N TYR A 189 1.74 11.11 7.53
CA TYR A 189 1.71 9.87 8.30
C TYR A 189 0.37 9.59 9.01
N GLU A 190 -0.48 10.61 9.15
CA GLU A 190 -1.84 10.47 9.71
C GLU A 190 -2.82 10.04 8.62
N ILE A 191 -2.62 10.51 7.39
CA ILE A 191 -3.40 10.14 6.22
C ILE A 191 -3.01 8.73 5.75
N PHE A 192 -1.73 8.47 5.57
CA PHE A 192 -1.23 7.21 5.01
C PHE A 192 -0.70 6.29 6.10
N GLU A 193 -1.62 5.68 6.87
CA GLU A 193 -1.30 4.80 8.01
C GLU A 193 -0.36 3.64 7.65
N HIS A 194 -0.34 3.20 6.39
CA HIS A 194 0.56 2.15 5.89
C HIS A 194 2.01 2.59 5.75
N PHE A 195 2.30 3.89 5.70
CA PHE A 195 3.66 4.41 5.76
C PHE A 195 4.05 4.64 7.22
N ASN A 196 4.79 3.70 7.80
CA ASN A 196 5.30 3.83 9.15
C ASN A 196 6.41 4.90 9.21
N LYS A 197 6.26 5.91 10.08
CA LYS A 197 7.26 6.97 10.28
C LYS A 197 8.65 6.42 10.62
N ASN A 198 8.77 5.31 11.34
CA ASN A 198 10.06 4.72 11.70
C ASN A 198 10.74 4.00 10.53
N ASN A 199 9.95 3.50 9.58
CA ASN A 199 10.41 2.75 8.41
C ASN A 199 10.37 3.58 7.14
N THR A 200 10.18 4.90 7.24
CA THR A 200 10.18 5.80 6.09
C THR A 200 10.84 7.14 6.39
N VAL A 201 11.30 7.81 5.33
CA VAL A 201 11.78 9.19 5.32
C VAL A 201 11.11 9.93 4.18
N LEU A 202 10.21 10.86 4.51
CA LEU A 202 9.62 11.80 3.56
C LEU A 202 10.56 13.01 3.38
N ILE A 203 10.87 13.34 2.13
CA ILE A 203 11.66 14.50 1.72
C ILE A 203 10.75 15.41 0.88
N PRO A 204 10.03 16.37 1.51
CA PRO A 204 9.00 17.18 0.85
C PRO A 204 9.60 18.40 0.12
N GLN A 205 10.71 18.23 -0.59
CA GLN A 205 11.44 19.34 -1.22
C GLN A 205 11.38 19.28 -2.76
N ASN A 206 10.43 20.03 -3.32
CA ASN A 206 9.96 20.03 -4.71
C ASN A 206 11.01 20.50 -5.74
N ARG A 207 12.25 20.74 -5.33
CA ARG A 207 13.35 21.23 -6.18
C ARG A 207 14.68 20.55 -5.89
N LEU A 208 14.74 19.70 -4.86
CA LEU A 208 15.97 18.99 -4.54
C LEU A 208 16.28 18.00 -5.67
N PHE A 209 15.27 17.34 -6.22
CA PHE A 209 15.41 16.24 -7.15
C PHE A 209 15.00 16.64 -8.56
N ILE A 210 15.99 16.90 -9.41
CA ILE A 210 15.80 17.30 -10.82
C ILE A 210 16.39 16.20 -11.69
N THR A 211 15.64 15.75 -12.70
CA THR A 211 16.16 14.79 -13.69
C THR A 211 17.05 15.50 -14.71
N LYS A 212 18.08 14.81 -15.21
CA LYS A 212 18.95 15.37 -16.25
C LYS A 212 18.29 15.28 -17.62
N GLY A 213 18.27 16.41 -18.32
CA GLY A 213 17.84 16.45 -19.72
C GLY A 213 18.89 15.86 -20.66
N VAL A 214 18.43 15.40 -21.83
CA VAL A 214 19.31 14.97 -22.93
C VAL A 214 19.98 16.22 -23.53
N LYS A 215 21.29 16.14 -23.73
CA LYS A 215 22.08 17.14 -24.47
C LYS A 215 22.37 16.61 -25.88
N ILE A 216 22.02 17.38 -26.91
CA ILE A 216 22.48 17.17 -28.28
C ILE A 216 23.26 18.43 -28.66
N ASP A 217 24.51 18.27 -29.11
CA ASP A 217 25.38 19.35 -29.62
C ASP A 217 25.42 20.60 -28.72
N GLU A 218 25.72 20.41 -27.43
CA GLU A 218 25.86 21.46 -26.40
C GLU A 218 24.58 22.23 -26.01
N TYR A 219 23.46 22.04 -26.72
CA TYR A 219 22.16 22.57 -26.34
C TYR A 219 21.40 21.57 -25.46
N ASN A 220 20.91 22.04 -24.30
CA ASN A 220 19.91 21.28 -23.55
C ASN A 220 18.60 21.31 -24.33
N ILE A 221 18.00 20.15 -24.59
CA ILE A 221 16.62 20.12 -25.08
C ILE A 221 15.71 20.59 -23.95
N ASN A 222 15.15 21.79 -24.09
CA ASN A 222 14.17 22.33 -23.16
C ASN A 222 12.92 21.44 -23.15
N GLY A 223 12.44 21.06 -21.96
CA GLY A 223 11.24 20.22 -21.78
C GLY A 223 11.48 18.77 -21.36
N ILE A 224 12.72 18.32 -21.20
CA ILE A 224 13.03 16.93 -20.74
C ILE A 224 13.28 16.85 -19.23
N LYS A 225 13.65 17.95 -18.58
CA LYS A 225 13.88 17.97 -17.13
C LYS A 225 12.55 17.91 -16.40
N SER A 226 12.41 16.94 -15.50
CA SER A 226 11.29 16.84 -14.57
C SER A 226 11.81 17.11 -13.16
N ILE A 227 10.98 17.75 -12.35
CA ILE A 227 11.27 18.06 -10.96
C ILE A 227 10.19 17.37 -10.16
N THR A 228 10.58 16.50 -9.25
CA THR A 228 9.61 15.80 -8.40
C THR A 228 9.25 16.67 -7.20
N ASP A 229 8.00 16.56 -6.76
CA ASP A 229 7.50 17.33 -5.64
C ASP A 229 8.02 16.80 -4.30
N ALA A 230 8.04 15.47 -4.13
CA ALA A 230 8.60 14.86 -2.94
C ALA A 230 9.18 13.47 -3.22
N LEU A 231 10.08 13.04 -2.32
CA LEU A 231 10.62 11.69 -2.34
C LEU A 231 10.32 11.01 -1.00
N LEU A 232 9.84 9.78 -1.03
CA LEU A 232 9.68 8.94 0.15
C LEU A 232 10.58 7.72 0.03
N VAL A 233 11.55 7.62 0.92
CA VAL A 233 12.41 6.43 1.06
C VAL A 233 11.77 5.50 2.07
N SER A 234 11.40 4.30 1.66
CA SER A 234 10.83 3.28 2.55
C SER A 234 11.82 2.16 2.82
N TYR A 235 11.80 1.64 4.04
CA TYR A 235 12.63 0.55 4.51
C TYR A 235 11.77 -0.64 4.92
N ASP A 236 12.12 -1.81 4.40
CA ASP A 236 11.50 -3.07 4.69
C ASP A 236 12.49 -4.22 4.47
N LYS A 237 13.07 -4.74 5.55
CA LYS A 237 14.06 -5.81 5.47
C LYS A 237 13.55 -7.10 4.81
N ASP A 238 12.25 -7.35 4.86
CA ASP A 238 11.63 -8.56 4.34
C ASP A 238 11.17 -8.40 2.88
N ASN A 239 11.40 -7.23 2.27
CA ASN A 239 11.06 -6.98 0.88
C ASN A 239 11.88 -7.88 -0.07
N LEU A 240 11.19 -8.59 -0.96
CA LEU A 240 11.77 -9.59 -1.86
C LEU A 240 12.70 -9.00 -2.92
N ASP A 241 12.50 -7.76 -3.34
CA ASP A 241 13.30 -7.13 -4.40
C ASP A 241 14.56 -6.48 -3.82
N THR A 242 14.35 -5.51 -2.93
CA THR A 242 15.39 -4.78 -2.21
C THR A 242 14.83 -4.21 -0.92
N PRO A 243 15.61 -4.15 0.17
CA PRO A 243 15.12 -3.65 1.45
C PRO A 243 14.73 -2.18 1.47
N ILE A 244 15.25 -1.39 0.52
CA ILE A 244 14.87 0.01 0.37
C ILE A 244 14.00 0.16 -0.87
N LYS A 245 12.94 0.95 -0.79
CA LYS A 245 12.09 1.34 -1.92
C LYS A 245 12.15 2.85 -2.09
N ILE A 246 12.30 3.29 -3.34
CA ILE A 246 12.26 4.71 -3.69
C ILE A 246 10.87 5.02 -4.22
N ASN A 247 10.13 5.86 -3.50
CA ASN A 247 8.83 6.34 -3.94
C ASN A 247 8.96 7.80 -4.38
N ILE A 248 8.67 8.07 -5.65
CA ILE A 248 8.64 9.41 -6.24
C ILE A 248 7.20 9.90 -6.11
N ILE A 249 6.98 11.01 -5.42
CA ILE A 249 5.64 11.54 -5.14
C ILE A 249 5.41 12.79 -5.97
N GLU A 250 4.29 12.80 -6.69
CA GLU A 250 3.79 13.96 -7.43
C GLU A 250 2.44 14.37 -6.87
N TYR A 251 2.30 15.67 -6.58
CA TYR A 251 1.06 16.27 -6.13
C TYR A 251 0.39 17.00 -7.28
N GLU A 252 -0.84 16.62 -7.59
CA GLU A 252 -1.60 17.22 -8.68
C GLU A 252 -2.97 17.65 -8.21
N CYS A 253 -3.47 18.77 -8.71
CA CYS A 253 -4.75 19.29 -8.27
C CYS A 253 -5.55 19.89 -9.43
N TYR A 254 -6.78 19.45 -9.62
CA TYR A 254 -7.70 20.19 -10.48
C TYR A 254 -8.09 21.51 -9.81
N GLY A 255 -8.38 21.44 -8.51
CA GLY A 255 -8.64 22.58 -7.65
C GLY A 255 -9.81 23.45 -8.12
N GLU A 256 -9.80 24.71 -7.71
CA GLU A 256 -10.85 25.68 -8.09
C GLU A 256 -10.83 26.02 -9.59
N ASN A 257 -9.68 25.86 -10.25
CA ASN A 257 -9.46 26.36 -11.61
C ASN A 257 -9.91 25.38 -12.71
N LYS A 258 -9.80 24.07 -12.49
CA LYS A 258 -10.04 23.04 -13.53
C LYS A 258 -11.36 22.31 -13.25
N VAL A 259 -12.48 22.99 -13.45
CA VAL A 259 -13.81 22.49 -13.06
C VAL A 259 -14.46 21.60 -14.13
N ARG A 260 -14.29 21.94 -15.41
CA ARG A 260 -14.99 21.25 -16.50
C ARG A 260 -14.29 19.94 -16.86
N THR A 261 -15.06 18.91 -17.23
CA THR A 261 -14.54 17.60 -17.65
C THR A 261 -13.47 17.70 -18.73
N LYS A 262 -13.66 18.58 -19.73
CA LYS A 262 -12.66 18.79 -20.78
C LYS A 262 -11.34 19.36 -20.23
N GLN A 263 -11.39 20.32 -19.32
CA GLN A 263 -10.17 20.89 -18.72
C GLN A 263 -9.41 19.85 -17.89
N LYS A 264 -10.14 19.04 -17.12
CA LYS A 264 -9.56 17.94 -16.36
C LYS A 264 -8.92 16.90 -17.28
N PHE A 265 -9.61 16.51 -18.35
CA PHE A 265 -9.10 15.58 -19.35
C PHE A 265 -7.85 16.13 -20.06
N ASP A 266 -7.88 17.38 -20.51
CA ASP A 266 -6.75 18.03 -21.19
C ASP A 266 -5.54 18.16 -20.24
N TYR A 267 -5.79 18.45 -18.96
CA TYR A 267 -4.73 18.55 -17.94
C TYR A 267 -4.12 17.18 -17.60
N LEU A 268 -4.96 16.16 -17.39
CA LEU A 268 -4.51 14.80 -17.11
C LEU A 268 -3.63 14.26 -18.23
N ASN A 269 -4.08 14.39 -19.49
CA ASN A 269 -3.36 13.85 -20.64
C ASN A 269 -2.21 14.76 -21.12
N GLY A 270 -2.30 16.06 -20.90
CA GLY A 270 -1.30 17.04 -21.37
C GLY A 270 -0.21 17.36 -20.36
N ALA A 271 -0.47 17.19 -19.06
CA ALA A 271 0.46 17.55 -17.98
C ALA A 271 0.81 16.33 -17.10
N ILE A 272 -0.19 15.76 -16.41
CA ILE A 272 0.02 14.74 -15.37
C ILE A 272 0.66 13.48 -15.95
N ILE A 273 0.01 12.82 -16.93
CA ILE A 273 0.49 11.57 -17.51
C ILE A 273 1.89 11.74 -18.13
N PRO A 274 2.14 12.78 -18.97
CA PRO A 274 3.48 13.04 -19.49
C PRO A 274 4.54 13.22 -18.40
N GLN A 275 4.23 13.86 -17.27
CA GLN A 275 5.15 14.04 -16.15
C GLN A 275 5.52 12.71 -15.49
N LEU A 276 4.53 11.87 -15.18
CA LEU A 276 4.76 10.55 -14.61
C LEU A 276 5.59 9.66 -15.56
N ILE A 277 5.31 9.71 -16.87
CA ILE A 277 6.11 9.03 -17.90
C ILE A 277 7.56 9.51 -17.92
N ARG A 278 7.81 10.82 -17.76
CA ARG A 278 9.18 11.35 -17.72
C ARG A 278 9.96 10.82 -16.51
N PHE A 279 9.34 10.68 -15.33
CA PHE A 279 10.00 10.03 -14.19
C PHE A 279 10.26 8.55 -14.46
N ALA A 280 9.26 7.83 -14.95
CA ALA A 280 9.39 6.40 -15.24
C ALA A 280 10.50 6.14 -16.27
N SER A 281 10.52 6.90 -17.36
CA SER A 281 11.54 6.80 -18.41
C SER A 281 12.95 7.11 -17.88
N THR A 282 13.13 8.13 -17.04
CA THR A 282 14.45 8.55 -16.52
C THR A 282 15.21 7.40 -15.85
N PHE A 283 14.51 6.55 -15.10
CA PHE A 283 15.12 5.43 -14.37
C PHE A 283 15.01 4.08 -15.09
N SER A 284 14.26 4.03 -16.18
CA SER A 284 14.10 2.84 -17.02
C SER A 284 15.37 2.52 -17.82
N ILE A 285 15.52 1.24 -18.19
CA ILE A 285 16.60 0.72 -19.05
C ILE A 285 16.61 1.33 -20.45
N VAL A 286 15.51 1.97 -20.86
CA VAL A 286 15.41 2.64 -22.17
C VAL A 286 16.20 3.96 -22.24
N THR A 287 16.53 4.53 -21.09
CA THR A 287 17.34 5.76 -21.01
C THR A 287 18.83 5.44 -21.11
N ASP A 288 19.60 6.35 -21.73
CA ASP A 288 21.06 6.25 -21.81
C ASP A 288 21.68 5.96 -20.44
N ASN A 289 22.48 4.89 -20.36
CA ASN A 289 22.98 4.39 -19.09
C ASN A 289 23.80 5.43 -18.32
N ARG A 290 24.59 6.25 -19.03
CA ARG A 290 25.41 7.30 -18.42
C ARG A 290 24.54 8.42 -17.84
N ILE A 291 23.49 8.84 -18.54
CA ILE A 291 22.54 9.83 -18.02
C ILE A 291 21.82 9.29 -16.78
N ARG A 292 21.37 8.03 -16.85
CA ARG A 292 20.68 7.35 -15.77
C ARG A 292 21.54 7.22 -14.52
N GLU A 293 22.73 6.63 -14.62
CA GLU A 293 23.68 6.47 -13.50
C GLU A 293 24.04 7.81 -12.86
N LYS A 294 24.30 8.84 -13.67
CA LYS A 294 24.62 10.17 -13.16
C LYS A 294 23.44 10.84 -12.46
N THR A 295 22.20 10.53 -12.85
CA THR A 295 21.00 11.05 -12.17
C THR A 295 20.78 10.32 -10.85
N ILE A 296 20.91 8.99 -10.85
CA ILE A 296 20.83 8.15 -9.65
C ILE A 296 21.88 8.61 -8.63
N GLN A 297 23.14 8.76 -9.03
CA GLN A 297 24.20 9.20 -8.13
C GLN A 297 23.88 10.55 -7.46
N GLU A 298 23.46 11.56 -8.23
CA GLU A 298 23.12 12.87 -7.67
C GLU A 298 21.92 12.82 -6.73
N TRP A 299 20.92 11.99 -7.02
CA TRP A 299 19.76 11.84 -6.12
C TRP A 299 20.15 11.10 -4.84
N VAL A 300 20.98 10.06 -4.92
CA VAL A 300 21.49 9.34 -3.75
C VAL A 300 22.30 10.26 -2.83
N GLU A 301 23.20 11.07 -3.39
CA GLU A 301 23.97 12.06 -2.62
C GLU A 301 23.02 13.03 -1.88
N LYS A 302 22.02 13.57 -2.58
CA LYS A 302 21.03 14.49 -1.98
C LYS A 302 20.17 13.84 -0.88
N ILE A 303 19.80 12.57 -1.04
CA ILE A 303 19.07 11.82 -0.01
C ILE A 303 19.93 11.68 1.24
N ILE A 304 21.20 11.28 1.08
CA ILE A 304 22.13 11.11 2.19
C ILE A 304 22.39 12.45 2.88
N ASP A 305 22.62 13.52 2.12
CA ASP A 305 22.82 14.86 2.66
C ASP A 305 21.60 15.34 3.46
N TYR A 306 20.39 15.11 2.95
CA TYR A 306 19.15 15.44 3.65
C TYR A 306 19.03 14.67 4.97
N ILE A 307 19.27 13.35 4.95
CA ILE A 307 19.24 12.50 6.15
C ILE A 307 20.29 12.94 7.18
N ASN A 308 21.49 13.28 6.73
CA ASN A 308 22.58 13.72 7.60
C ASN A 308 22.39 15.14 8.15
N GLY A 309 21.52 15.94 7.53
CA GLY A 309 21.14 17.27 8.03
C GLY A 309 20.22 17.25 9.25
N ASP A 310 19.70 16.07 9.63
CA ASP A 310 18.76 15.88 10.74
C ASP A 310 19.23 14.74 11.66
N GLU A 311 19.30 15.00 12.97
CA GLU A 311 19.77 14.02 13.96
C GLU A 311 18.83 12.82 14.11
N GLU A 312 17.50 13.02 14.06
CA GLU A 312 16.50 11.96 14.16
C GLU A 312 16.59 11.04 12.94
N LEU A 313 16.72 11.61 11.74
CA LEU A 313 16.89 10.84 10.51
C LEU A 313 18.23 10.09 10.47
N THR A 314 19.30 10.70 10.99
CA THR A 314 20.61 10.06 11.10
C THR A 314 20.56 8.82 11.98
N LEU A 315 19.91 8.91 13.15
CA LEU A 315 19.69 7.76 14.04
C LEU A 315 18.86 6.67 13.35
N LYS A 316 17.79 7.05 12.67
CA LYS A 316 16.94 6.13 11.91
C LYS A 316 17.72 5.36 10.84
N LYS A 317 18.55 6.04 10.05
CA LYS A 317 19.46 5.41 9.09
C LYS A 317 20.38 4.39 9.76
N ILE A 318 20.96 4.73 10.92
CA ILE A 318 21.87 3.84 11.64
C ILE A 318 21.13 2.56 12.07
N GLU A 319 19.90 2.68 12.57
CA GLU A 319 19.06 1.55 12.94
C GLU A 319 18.77 0.64 11.73
N TRP A 320 18.35 1.21 10.59
CA TRP A 320 18.07 0.45 9.37
C TRP A 320 19.30 -0.32 8.89
N MET A 321 20.47 0.32 8.85
CA MET A 321 21.69 -0.32 8.38
C MET A 321 22.21 -1.39 9.34
N LYS A 322 22.03 -1.21 10.66
CA LYS A 322 22.37 -2.23 11.66
C LYS A 322 21.42 -3.43 11.61
N ASP A 323 20.13 -3.23 11.30
CA ASP A 323 19.16 -4.31 11.11
C ASP A 323 19.42 -5.11 9.82
N LEU A 324 19.90 -4.46 8.74
CA LEU A 324 20.31 -5.16 7.51
C LEU A 324 21.65 -5.88 7.61
N HIS A 325 22.62 -5.26 8.28
CA HIS A 325 24.00 -5.71 8.31
C HIS A 325 24.47 -5.84 9.76
N ASN A 326 24.27 -7.03 10.32
CA ASN A 326 24.74 -7.37 11.67
C ASN A 326 26.22 -7.00 11.84
N ASN A 327 26.53 -6.23 12.89
CA ASN A 327 27.88 -5.76 13.24
C ASN A 327 28.55 -4.79 12.26
N ILE A 328 27.79 -4.05 11.44
CA ILE A 328 28.34 -2.96 10.64
C ILE A 328 29.01 -1.89 11.52
N LYS A 329 30.21 -1.44 11.12
CA LYS A 329 30.89 -0.32 11.78
C LYS A 329 30.22 0.99 11.39
N GLU A 330 30.13 1.94 12.33
CA GLU A 330 29.48 3.24 12.08
C GLU A 330 30.09 4.00 10.90
N THR A 331 31.42 3.91 10.72
CA THR A 331 32.14 4.51 9.59
C THR A 331 31.77 3.93 8.22
N GLN A 332 31.04 2.81 8.16
CA GLN A 332 30.62 2.16 6.92
C GLN A 332 29.13 2.38 6.61
N ILE A 333 28.36 2.99 7.51
CA ILE A 333 26.91 3.13 7.39
C ILE A 333 26.53 3.91 6.12
N ASP A 334 27.14 5.08 5.89
CA ASP A 334 26.82 5.91 4.71
C ASP A 334 27.17 5.21 3.40
N ARG A 335 28.29 4.48 3.38
CA ARG A 335 28.70 3.69 2.21
C ARG A 335 27.71 2.57 1.89
N MET A 336 27.16 1.92 2.93
CA MET A 336 26.17 0.86 2.73
C MET A 336 24.81 1.44 2.34
N LEU A 337 24.40 2.55 2.95
CA LEU A 337 23.18 3.25 2.54
C LEU A 337 23.27 3.70 1.07
N ASP A 338 24.38 4.31 0.64
CA ASP A 338 24.63 4.68 -0.77
C ASP A 338 24.44 3.47 -1.69
N LYS A 339 25.07 2.35 -1.35
CA LYS A 339 24.98 1.11 -2.13
C LYS A 339 23.54 0.59 -2.23
N GLU A 340 22.80 0.54 -1.12
CA GLU A 340 21.42 0.06 -1.12
C GLU A 340 20.49 1.04 -1.84
N LEU A 341 20.66 2.35 -1.69
CA LEU A 341 19.88 3.35 -2.42
C LEU A 341 20.10 3.23 -3.95
N LYS A 342 21.35 3.13 -4.40
CA LYS A 342 21.68 2.89 -5.83
C LYS A 342 20.98 1.64 -6.35
N ARG A 343 21.06 0.54 -5.58
CA ARG A 343 20.40 -0.72 -5.92
C ARG A 343 18.88 -0.59 -5.98
N SER A 344 18.27 0.22 -5.11
CA SER A 344 16.83 0.48 -5.12
C SER A 344 16.39 1.27 -6.34
N PHE A 345 17.14 2.29 -6.78
CA PHE A 345 16.84 2.97 -8.05
C PHE A 345 16.90 2.01 -9.26
N GLU A 346 17.75 0.99 -9.21
CA GLU A 346 17.88 0.01 -10.29
C GLU A 346 16.81 -1.09 -10.27
N ARG A 347 16.03 -1.23 -9.18
CA ARG A 347 15.22 -2.44 -8.95
C ARG A 347 13.85 -2.22 -8.33
N ASN A 348 13.65 -1.17 -7.55
CA ASN A 348 12.46 -0.98 -6.71
C ASN A 348 12.08 0.50 -6.61
N ILE A 349 11.57 1.02 -7.73
CA ILE A 349 11.00 2.36 -7.82
C ILE A 349 9.48 2.25 -7.90
N LYS A 350 8.80 3.13 -7.16
CA LYS A 350 7.37 3.37 -7.26
C LYS A 350 7.11 4.84 -7.54
N ILE A 351 6.14 5.11 -8.40
CA ILE A 351 5.60 6.45 -8.60
C ILE A 351 4.27 6.54 -7.87
N ILE A 352 4.12 7.57 -7.04
CA ILE A 352 2.93 7.86 -6.26
C ILE A 352 2.33 9.17 -6.79
N LEU A 353 1.09 9.11 -7.25
CA LEU A 353 0.32 10.30 -7.61
C LEU A 353 -0.66 10.63 -6.48
N ILE A 354 -0.54 11.79 -5.85
CA ILE A 354 -1.50 12.30 -4.87
C ILE A 354 -2.35 13.36 -5.57
N ILE A 355 -3.65 13.12 -5.70
CA ILE A 355 -4.54 13.97 -6.52
C ILE A 355 -5.90 14.19 -5.86
N ASP A 356 -6.61 15.25 -6.21
CA ASP A 356 -7.94 15.55 -5.65
C ASP A 356 -9.09 14.72 -6.27
N GLU A 357 -8.91 14.25 -7.51
CA GLU A 357 -9.89 13.44 -8.22
C GLU A 357 -9.21 12.54 -9.27
N LEU A 358 -9.55 11.26 -9.27
CA LEU A 358 -9.12 10.32 -10.32
C LEU A 358 -10.14 9.19 -10.42
N THR A 359 -10.53 8.82 -11.64
CA THR A 359 -11.42 7.66 -11.83
C THR A 359 -10.61 6.35 -11.85
N MET A 360 -11.28 5.24 -11.57
CA MET A 360 -10.64 3.91 -11.61
C MET A 360 -10.05 3.59 -12.99
N GLU A 361 -10.76 3.93 -14.07
CA GLU A 361 -10.28 3.74 -15.44
C GLU A 361 -9.01 4.56 -15.72
N GLN A 362 -8.95 5.80 -15.22
CA GLN A 362 -7.78 6.65 -15.34
C GLN A 362 -6.60 6.09 -14.54
N LYS A 363 -6.84 5.65 -13.30
CA LYS A 363 -5.82 5.01 -12.43
C LYS A 363 -5.20 3.78 -13.11
N GLU A 364 -6.02 2.88 -13.63
CA GLU A 364 -5.55 1.68 -14.33
C GLU A 364 -4.82 1.99 -15.63
N THR A 365 -5.29 3.00 -16.40
CA THR A 365 -4.58 3.46 -17.59
C THR A 365 -3.17 3.94 -17.25
N ILE A 366 -3.04 4.78 -16.23
CA ILE A 366 -1.73 5.30 -15.79
C ILE A 366 -0.85 4.16 -15.29
N LYS A 367 -1.39 3.27 -14.45
CA LYS A 367 -0.68 2.10 -13.93
C LYS A 367 -0.09 1.25 -15.05
N ASN A 368 -0.87 0.95 -16.08
CA ASN A 368 -0.42 0.17 -17.24
C ASN A 368 0.68 0.88 -18.03
N VAL A 369 0.54 2.19 -18.23
CA VAL A 369 1.58 3.00 -18.90
C VAL A 369 2.88 3.01 -18.11
N ILE A 370 2.83 3.23 -16.79
CA ILE A 370 4.02 3.25 -15.93
C ILE A 370 4.66 1.86 -15.83
N ALA A 371 3.87 0.80 -15.71
CA ALA A 371 4.36 -0.58 -15.63
C ALA A 371 5.07 -1.07 -16.91
N SER A 372 4.87 -0.38 -18.04
CA SER A 372 5.59 -0.65 -19.30
C SER A 372 7.09 -0.30 -19.21
N PHE A 373 7.47 0.62 -18.31
CA PHE A 373 8.86 1.02 -18.09
C PHE A 373 9.60 -0.01 -17.22
N LYS A 374 10.74 -0.50 -17.71
CA LYS A 374 11.49 -1.59 -17.09
C LYS A 374 12.76 -1.10 -16.40
N LEU A 375 13.03 -1.62 -15.21
CA LEU A 375 14.24 -1.43 -14.42
C LEU A 375 15.27 -2.52 -14.74
N SER A 376 16.53 -2.32 -14.32
CA SER A 376 17.68 -3.18 -14.63
C SER A 376 17.74 -4.48 -13.79
N ASN A 377 16.59 -5.09 -13.49
CA ASN A 377 16.52 -6.31 -12.71
C ASN A 377 16.85 -7.54 -13.59
N VAL A 378 18.05 -8.11 -13.41
CA VAL A 378 18.57 -9.21 -14.23
C VAL A 378 17.91 -10.57 -13.90
N ASN A 379 17.29 -10.72 -12.72
CA ASN A 379 16.84 -12.03 -12.21
C ASN A 379 15.37 -12.08 -11.70
N GLY A 380 14.55 -11.05 -11.93
CA GLY A 380 13.20 -10.94 -11.33
C GLY A 380 12.04 -11.01 -12.33
N LYS A 381 10.94 -11.70 -11.95
CA LYS A 381 9.65 -11.67 -12.69
C LYS A 381 8.98 -10.27 -12.65
N ASN A 382 9.35 -9.42 -11.69
CA ASN A 382 8.91 -8.03 -11.58
C ASN A 382 10.09 -7.10 -11.82
N ASN A 383 10.16 -6.54 -13.03
CA ASN A 383 11.15 -5.55 -13.42
C ASN A 383 10.51 -4.24 -13.85
N SER A 384 9.24 -3.99 -13.51
CA SER A 384 8.54 -2.75 -13.86
C SER A 384 8.64 -1.73 -12.74
N ILE A 385 8.47 -0.46 -13.10
CA ILE A 385 8.20 0.61 -12.14
C ILE A 385 6.77 0.43 -11.63
N ASP A 386 6.62 0.49 -10.31
CA ASP A 386 5.32 0.36 -9.63
C ASP A 386 4.58 1.71 -9.63
N PHE A 387 3.25 1.68 -9.56
CA PHE A 387 2.42 2.89 -9.54
C PHE A 387 1.30 2.77 -8.51
N SER A 388 1.09 3.85 -7.76
CA SER A 388 -0.12 4.02 -6.96
C SER A 388 -0.63 5.44 -7.07
N ALA A 389 -1.95 5.58 -6.96
CA ALA A 389 -2.59 6.87 -6.85
C ALA A 389 -3.31 6.94 -5.50
N TYR A 390 -3.31 8.11 -4.87
CA TYR A 390 -4.10 8.39 -3.69
C TYR A 390 -4.95 9.62 -3.94
N ILE A 391 -6.26 9.46 -3.79
CA ILE A 391 -7.25 10.51 -4.02
C ILE A 391 -7.53 11.17 -2.67
N ILE A 392 -7.15 12.43 -2.51
CA ILE A 392 -7.34 13.20 -1.28
C ILE A 392 -8.44 14.23 -1.49
N ARG A 393 -9.42 14.29 -0.60
CA ARG A 393 -10.47 15.32 -0.64
C ARG A 393 -10.50 16.12 0.65
N LEU A 394 -10.60 17.42 0.49
CA LEU A 394 -10.86 18.33 1.60
C LEU A 394 -12.36 18.35 1.88
N GLU A 395 -12.74 17.96 3.08
CA GLU A 395 -14.12 17.85 3.53
C GLU A 395 -14.38 18.85 4.64
N GLN A 396 -15.48 19.59 4.56
CA GLN A 396 -15.96 20.40 5.67
C GLN A 396 -17.08 19.65 6.39
N ARG A 397 -16.91 19.49 7.71
CA ARG A 397 -17.96 18.92 8.55
C ARG A 397 -19.09 19.93 8.68
N ILE A 398 -20.30 19.48 8.37
CA ILE A 398 -21.54 20.20 8.62
C ILE A 398 -22.15 19.58 9.89
N GLY A 399 -21.94 20.25 11.02
CA GLY A 399 -22.48 19.79 12.30
C GLY A 399 -23.99 19.96 12.39
N ILE A 400 -24.67 18.95 12.95
CA ILE A 400 -26.10 19.03 13.27
C ILE A 400 -26.31 19.81 14.59
N LEU A 401 -25.37 19.69 15.52
CA LEU A 401 -25.46 20.24 16.89
C LEU A 401 -24.38 21.29 17.22
N ASN A 402 -23.18 21.21 16.62
CA ASN A 402 -22.10 22.17 16.85
C ASN A 402 -21.79 22.94 15.55
N LYS A 403 -21.62 24.27 15.65
CA LYS A 403 -21.45 25.19 14.51
C LYS A 403 -19.99 25.52 14.18
N ASP A 404 -19.04 25.01 14.95
CA ASP A 404 -17.63 25.25 14.67
C ASP A 404 -17.22 24.59 13.35
N ALA A 405 -16.60 25.38 12.46
CA ALA A 405 -16.06 24.86 11.22
C ALA A 405 -14.90 23.91 11.54
N SER A 406 -15.07 22.64 11.19
CA SER A 406 -14.03 21.63 11.26
C SER A 406 -13.84 21.03 9.87
N PHE A 407 -12.58 20.87 9.48
CA PHE A 407 -12.19 20.30 8.20
C PHE A 407 -11.59 18.91 8.43
N ALA A 408 -11.72 18.04 7.44
CA ALA A 408 -11.12 16.73 7.42
C ALA A 408 -10.48 16.50 6.04
N LEU A 409 -9.36 15.79 6.02
CA LEU A 409 -8.82 15.21 4.79
C LEU A 409 -9.32 13.77 4.73
N SER A 410 -10.09 13.47 3.70
CA SER A 410 -10.45 12.08 3.40
C SER A 410 -9.50 11.55 2.33
N PHE A 411 -9.18 10.26 2.40
CA PHE A 411 -8.38 9.60 1.39
C PHE A 411 -9.08 8.37 0.84
N GLN A 412 -8.83 8.12 -0.43
CA GLN A 412 -9.18 6.90 -1.13
C GLN A 412 -7.94 6.43 -1.89
N GLU A 413 -7.65 5.13 -1.83
CA GLU A 413 -6.59 4.51 -2.62
C GLU A 413 -7.10 4.12 -3.99
#